data_AF-A0AAU1YYT6-F1
#
_entry.id   AF-A0AAU1YYT6-F1
#
_cell.length_a   1.000
_cell.length_b   1.000
_cell.length_c   1.000
_cell.angle_alpha   90.00
_cell.angle_beta   90.00
_cell.angle_gamma   90.00
#
_symmetry.space_group_name_H-M   'P 1'
#
loop_
_entity.id
_entity.type
_entity.pdbx_description
1 polymer ?
#
loop_
_entity_poly.entity_id
_entity_poly.type
_entity_poly.pdbx_seq_one_letter_code
_entity_poly.pdbx_strand_id
1 'polypeptide(L)'
;MAIPLPRPLHSLSAEELTAAAKDRRWPKWQTMALLHSLDLPTLNATFLRPGQSAAEIRTAAHALAAAIGTERLMIRSDGGVEKKQYYRGGNTFPIGEIAQRAQPLLADGRAVILAGPTNRFTNRLTVMARMDRPGPGVRGTFTLEGLGPGYDVADMTRGELPPQITAQLDDVDWNNFTKPRWNEWTFNGDRCPGGEDARRRRRLERLAAQTLADGGQLAGDPRPEHAEAWLRERGYLQLFGPQDPRPALMRRAPKLFEDAFMLARAQPNRNWRCLATAFSVFDEPRTVYWDLVDGERKYAAAAPAAARAKKEAA
;
A
#
# COMPACT_ATOMS: atom_id res chain seq x y z
N MET A 1 -11.72 33.17 -8.41
CA MET A 1 -11.99 32.46 -7.14
C MET A 1 -10.68 31.82 -6.68
N ALA A 2 -10.22 32.10 -5.45
CA ALA A 2 -9.04 31.44 -4.91
C ALA A 2 -9.35 29.96 -4.67
N ILE A 3 -8.61 29.06 -5.31
CA ILE A 3 -8.72 27.63 -5.03
C ILE A 3 -8.13 27.43 -3.63
N PRO A 4 -8.90 26.92 -2.64
CA PRO A 4 -8.37 26.69 -1.31
C PRO A 4 -7.18 25.73 -1.38
N LEU A 5 -6.11 26.08 -0.68
CA LEU A 5 -4.89 25.29 -0.67
C LEU A 5 -5.17 23.87 -0.13
N PRO A 6 -4.56 22.83 -0.73
CA PRO A 6 -4.66 21.48 -0.22
C PRO A 6 -4.26 21.37 1.25
N ARG A 7 -5.15 20.80 2.07
CA ARG A 7 -4.92 20.59 3.51
C ARG A 7 -4.44 19.16 3.80
N PRO A 8 -3.63 18.96 4.85
CA PRO A 8 -3.26 17.63 5.30
C PRO A 8 -4.48 16.81 5.77
N LEU A 9 -4.47 15.52 5.48
CA LEU A 9 -5.51 14.53 5.79
C LEU A 9 -5.91 14.60 7.27
N HIS A 10 -4.94 14.66 8.17
CA HIS A 10 -5.18 14.67 9.62
C HIS A 10 -5.74 16.00 10.14
N SER A 11 -5.88 17.01 9.27
CA SER A 11 -6.54 18.27 9.61
C SER A 11 -7.96 18.38 9.05
N LEU A 12 -8.39 17.41 8.23
CA LEU A 12 -9.72 17.43 7.64
C LEU A 12 -10.79 17.18 8.70
N SER A 13 -11.92 17.87 8.59
CA SER A 13 -13.10 17.62 9.41
C SER A 13 -13.75 16.28 9.06
N ALA A 14 -14.63 15.78 9.93
CA ALA A 14 -15.41 14.57 9.64
C ALA A 14 -16.26 14.68 8.35
N GLU A 15 -16.77 15.88 8.05
CA GLU A 15 -17.52 16.15 6.82
C GLU A 15 -16.60 16.10 5.58
N GLU A 16 -15.42 16.72 5.66
CA GLU A 16 -14.40 16.69 4.60
C GLU A 16 -13.93 15.26 4.33
N LEU A 17 -13.67 14.47 5.39
CA LEU A 17 -13.30 13.06 5.27
C LEU A 17 -14.42 12.22 4.65
N THR A 18 -15.67 12.44 5.07
CA THR A 18 -16.84 11.75 4.49
C THR A 18 -17.01 12.08 3.01
N ALA A 19 -16.83 13.33 2.63
CA ALA A 19 -16.90 13.76 1.23
C ALA A 19 -15.78 13.10 0.40
N ALA A 20 -14.54 13.10 0.91
CA ALA A 20 -13.41 12.45 0.27
C ALA A 20 -13.60 10.92 0.14
N ALA A 21 -14.10 10.24 1.17
CA ALA A 21 -14.37 8.80 1.17
C ALA A 21 -15.50 8.39 0.21
N LYS A 22 -16.34 9.33 -0.24
CA LYS A 22 -17.37 9.12 -1.27
C LYS A 22 -16.89 9.44 -2.69
N ASP A 23 -15.81 10.19 -2.85
CA ASP A 23 -15.29 10.60 -4.15
C ASP A 23 -14.52 9.47 -4.85
N ARG A 24 -15.22 8.76 -5.74
CA ARG A 24 -14.68 7.60 -6.47
C ARG A 24 -13.72 7.96 -7.61
N ARG A 25 -13.51 9.24 -7.91
CA ARG A 25 -12.56 9.66 -8.96
C ARG A 25 -11.12 9.31 -8.59
N TRP A 26 -10.82 9.26 -7.28
CA TRP A 26 -9.48 9.11 -6.74
C TRP A 26 -9.43 7.95 -5.73
N PRO A 27 -9.36 6.69 -6.18
CA PRO A 27 -9.55 5.52 -5.30
C PRO A 27 -8.56 5.42 -4.13
N LYS A 28 -7.29 5.83 -4.30
CA LYS A 28 -6.32 5.80 -3.20
C LYS A 28 -6.61 6.89 -2.18
N TRP A 29 -6.91 8.10 -2.63
CA TRP A 29 -7.29 9.19 -1.72
C TRP A 29 -8.59 8.88 -0.98
N GLN A 30 -9.59 8.38 -1.70
CA GLN A 30 -10.86 7.93 -1.15
C GLN A 30 -10.66 6.92 -0.01
N THR A 31 -9.80 5.92 -0.23
CA THR A 31 -9.59 4.84 0.73
C THR A 31 -8.70 5.27 1.89
N MET A 32 -7.73 6.17 1.68
CA MET A 32 -6.99 6.81 2.77
C MET A 32 -7.90 7.65 3.67
N ALA A 33 -8.83 8.43 3.09
CA ALA A 33 -9.82 9.19 3.86
C ALA A 33 -10.76 8.27 4.65
N LEU A 34 -11.21 7.16 4.05
CA LEU A 34 -12.01 6.14 4.72
C LEU A 34 -11.25 5.53 5.91
N LEU A 35 -10.01 5.10 5.71
CA LEU A 35 -9.16 4.53 6.77
C LEU A 35 -9.00 5.52 7.93
N HIS A 36 -8.67 6.78 7.63
CA HIS A 36 -8.51 7.80 8.65
C HIS A 36 -9.83 8.10 9.39
N SER A 37 -10.96 8.12 8.69
CA SER A 37 -12.29 8.33 9.31
C SER A 37 -12.73 7.19 10.26
N LEU A 38 -12.07 6.04 10.18
CA LEU A 38 -12.28 4.88 11.05
C LEU A 38 -11.22 4.81 12.17
N ASP A 39 -10.46 5.89 12.39
CA ASP A 39 -9.35 5.97 13.33
C ASP A 39 -8.26 4.91 13.09
N LEU A 40 -8.16 4.39 11.86
CA LEU A 40 -7.10 3.47 11.49
C LEU A 40 -5.81 4.24 11.19
N PRO A 41 -4.63 3.74 11.61
CA PRO A 41 -3.37 4.42 11.40
C PRO A 41 -3.09 4.64 9.90
N THR A 42 -3.01 5.90 9.47
CA THR A 42 -2.64 6.30 8.12
C THR A 42 -1.46 7.26 8.13
N LEU A 43 -0.79 7.41 6.99
CA LEU A 43 0.13 8.52 6.79
C LEU A 43 -0.67 9.82 6.69
N ASN A 44 -0.19 10.88 7.35
CA ASN A 44 -0.68 12.21 7.02
C ASN A 44 -0.28 12.53 5.58
N ALA A 45 -1.20 13.10 4.82
CA ALA A 45 -1.06 13.25 3.39
C ALA A 45 -1.87 14.43 2.87
N THR A 46 -1.45 14.99 1.74
CA THR A 46 -2.14 16.10 1.08
C THR A 46 -2.48 15.68 -0.35
N PHE A 47 -3.73 15.93 -0.74
CA PHE A 47 -4.24 15.60 -2.07
C PHE A 47 -4.10 16.76 -3.04
N LEU A 48 -3.44 16.50 -4.17
CA LEU A 48 -3.24 17.43 -5.26
C LEU A 48 -4.07 17.02 -6.48
N ARG A 49 -4.84 17.97 -7.02
CA ARG A 49 -5.73 17.77 -8.16
C ARG A 49 -5.00 18.03 -9.48
N PRO A 50 -5.43 17.38 -10.58
CA PRO A 50 -4.97 17.75 -11.91
C PRO A 50 -5.10 19.26 -12.16
N GLY A 51 -4.13 19.84 -12.86
CA GLY A 51 -4.12 21.25 -13.22
C GLY A 51 -3.57 22.22 -12.18
N GLN A 52 -3.15 21.77 -10.98
CA GLN A 52 -2.49 22.65 -10.02
C GLN A 52 -1.10 23.10 -10.51
N SER A 53 -0.78 24.36 -10.26
CA SER A 53 0.47 25.01 -10.62
C SER A 53 1.64 24.57 -9.75
N ALA A 54 2.87 24.73 -10.24
CA ALA A 54 4.08 24.43 -9.47
C ALA A 54 4.17 25.21 -8.14
N ALA A 55 3.62 26.43 -8.10
CA ALA A 55 3.56 27.23 -6.88
C ALA A 55 2.63 26.61 -5.83
N GLU A 56 1.42 26.20 -6.24
CA GLU A 56 0.46 25.53 -5.34
C GLU A 56 1.02 24.20 -4.81
N ILE A 57 1.72 23.44 -5.66
CA ILE A 57 2.38 22.19 -5.25
C ILE A 57 3.45 22.46 -4.19
N ARG A 58 4.30 23.48 -4.38
CA ARG A 58 5.33 23.85 -3.39
C ARG A 58 4.70 24.26 -2.07
N THR A 59 3.68 25.11 -2.10
CA THR A 59 2.98 25.55 -0.89
C THR A 59 2.37 24.36 -0.13
N ALA A 60 1.69 23.46 -0.84
CA ALA A 60 1.12 22.25 -0.24
C ALA A 60 2.20 21.31 0.35
N ALA A 61 3.33 21.16 -0.34
CA ALA A 61 4.47 20.37 0.14
C ALA A 61 5.07 20.96 1.42
N HIS A 62 5.34 22.27 1.45
CA HIS A 62 5.85 22.94 2.65
C HIS A 62 4.86 22.88 3.82
N ALA A 63 3.57 23.07 3.56
CA ALA A 63 2.54 22.97 4.60
C ALA A 63 2.47 21.57 5.21
N LEU A 64 2.47 20.52 4.38
CA LEU A 64 2.49 19.14 4.86
C LEU A 64 3.78 18.82 5.62
N ALA A 65 4.93 19.22 5.08
CA ALA A 65 6.24 19.02 5.68
C ALA A 65 6.36 19.65 7.07
N ALA A 66 5.89 20.89 7.22
CA ALA A 66 5.83 21.58 8.50
C ALA A 66 4.91 20.85 9.49
N ALA A 67 3.74 20.39 9.04
CA ALA A 67 2.76 19.70 9.87
C ALA A 67 3.26 18.34 10.40
N ILE A 68 4.22 17.70 9.74
CA ILE A 68 4.76 16.39 10.14
C ILE A 68 6.23 16.42 10.54
N GLY A 69 6.86 17.61 10.58
CA GLY A 69 8.25 17.78 11.00
C GLY A 69 9.26 17.05 10.11
N THR A 70 9.17 17.17 8.78
CA THR A 70 10.09 16.49 7.86
C THR A 70 10.57 17.37 6.72
N GLU A 71 11.69 17.00 6.11
CA GLU A 71 12.24 17.64 4.91
C GLU A 71 12.01 16.83 3.62
N ARG A 72 11.32 15.70 3.75
CA ARG A 72 11.11 14.77 2.63
C ARG A 72 9.67 14.28 2.58
N LEU A 73 9.11 14.18 1.37
CA LEU A 73 7.75 13.70 1.17
C LEU A 73 7.73 12.55 0.17
N MET A 74 6.83 11.61 0.42
CA MET A 74 6.52 10.53 -0.50
C MET A 74 5.53 11.01 -1.56
N ILE A 75 5.78 10.65 -2.82
CA ILE A 75 4.85 10.93 -3.93
C ILE A 75 4.11 9.64 -4.30
N ARG A 76 2.78 9.67 -4.28
CA ARG A 76 1.91 8.63 -4.84
C ARG A 76 1.04 9.25 -5.93
N SER A 77 0.81 8.53 -7.03
CA SER A 77 -0.14 8.93 -8.07
C SER A 77 -1.47 8.22 -7.91
N ASP A 78 -2.59 8.87 -8.28
CA ASP A 78 -3.95 8.34 -8.14
C ASP A 78 -4.84 8.69 -9.34
N GLY A 79 -5.84 7.84 -9.62
CA GLY A 79 -6.74 7.97 -10.77
C GLY A 79 -6.04 8.00 -12.13
N GLY A 80 -6.68 8.61 -13.13
CA GLY A 80 -6.19 8.79 -14.50
C GLY A 80 -6.21 7.54 -15.39
N VAL A 81 -6.14 7.74 -16.71
CA VAL A 81 -6.02 6.64 -17.68
C VAL A 81 -4.67 5.94 -17.48
N GLU A 82 -4.66 4.61 -17.41
CA GLU A 82 -3.41 3.85 -17.38
C GLU A 82 -2.67 4.01 -18.70
N LYS A 83 -1.61 4.82 -18.69
CA LYS A 83 -0.65 4.89 -19.80
C LYS A 83 0.44 3.84 -19.58
N LYS A 84 1.02 3.31 -20.66
CA LYS A 84 2.08 2.28 -20.64
C LYS A 84 3.28 2.66 -19.74
N GLN A 85 3.50 3.95 -19.50
CA GLN A 85 4.48 4.47 -18.54
C GLN A 85 3.80 4.74 -17.19
N TYR A 86 3.66 3.69 -16.38
CA TYR A 86 3.08 3.79 -15.04
C TYR A 86 4.08 4.41 -14.06
N TYR A 87 3.78 5.58 -13.49
CA TYR A 87 4.58 6.15 -12.39
C TYR A 87 4.47 5.26 -11.15
N ARG A 88 5.59 4.63 -10.78
CA ARG A 88 5.70 3.79 -9.59
C ARG A 88 5.81 4.67 -8.34
N GLY A 89 4.66 5.09 -7.82
CA GLY A 89 4.61 5.84 -6.56
C GLY A 89 5.15 5.05 -5.36
N GLY A 90 5.51 5.79 -4.30
CA GLY A 90 6.04 5.24 -3.04
C GLY A 90 7.43 5.75 -2.66
N ASN A 91 8.15 6.39 -3.59
CA ASN A 91 9.47 6.96 -3.34
C ASN A 91 9.38 8.31 -2.62
N THR A 92 10.39 8.60 -1.81
CA THR A 92 10.45 9.77 -0.91
C THR A 92 11.56 10.71 -1.38
N PHE A 93 11.22 11.98 -1.60
CA PHE A 93 12.11 12.99 -2.18
C PHE A 93 12.23 14.23 -1.28
N PRO A 94 13.35 14.98 -1.34
CA PRO A 94 13.44 16.29 -0.71
C PRO A 94 12.31 17.22 -1.15
N ILE A 95 11.82 18.09 -0.26
CA ILE A 95 10.73 19.03 -0.56
C ILE A 95 11.00 19.86 -1.83
N GLY A 96 12.25 20.29 -2.04
CA GLY A 96 12.66 21.07 -3.21
C GLY A 96 12.41 20.38 -4.55
N GLU A 97 12.39 19.05 -4.58
CA GLU A 97 12.16 18.26 -5.80
C GLU A 97 10.67 17.95 -6.06
N ILE A 98 9.79 18.16 -5.07
CA ILE A 98 8.41 17.67 -5.14
C ILE A 98 7.63 18.27 -6.31
N ALA A 99 7.77 19.59 -6.54
CA ALA A 99 7.04 20.26 -7.62
C ALA A 99 7.47 19.74 -9.00
N GLN A 100 8.78 19.59 -9.23
CA GLN A 100 9.33 19.07 -10.49
C GLN A 100 8.83 17.65 -10.78
N ARG A 101 8.67 16.81 -9.74
CA ARG A 101 8.24 15.42 -9.90
C ARG A 101 6.72 15.26 -9.98
N ALA A 102 5.95 16.08 -9.27
CA ALA A 102 4.50 16.00 -9.23
C ALA A 102 3.82 16.66 -10.44
N GLN A 103 4.40 17.75 -10.97
CA GLN A 103 3.78 18.53 -12.04
C GLN A 103 3.50 17.71 -13.32
N PRO A 104 4.41 16.85 -13.83
CA PRO A 104 4.11 16.01 -14.99
C PRO A 104 2.93 15.07 -14.75
N LEU A 105 2.81 14.51 -13.53
CA LEU A 105 1.69 13.62 -13.18
C LEU A 105 0.35 14.36 -13.18
N LEU A 106 0.33 15.59 -12.65
CA LEU A 106 -0.86 16.43 -12.65
C LEU A 106 -1.22 16.91 -14.05
N ALA A 107 -0.23 17.20 -14.90
CA ALA A 107 -0.43 17.56 -16.30
C ALA A 107 -0.98 16.38 -17.13
N ASP A 108 -0.62 15.14 -16.77
CA ASP A 108 -1.16 13.91 -17.34
C ASP A 108 -2.61 13.60 -16.93
N GLY A 109 -3.26 14.48 -16.17
CA GLY A 109 -4.63 14.28 -15.70
C GLY A 109 -4.74 13.33 -14.51
N ARG A 110 -3.61 12.96 -13.88
CA ARG A 110 -3.60 12.16 -12.65
C ARG A 110 -3.67 13.08 -11.44
N ALA A 111 -4.17 12.56 -10.32
CA ALA A 111 -3.97 13.22 -9.04
C ALA A 111 -2.65 12.78 -8.41
N VAL A 112 -2.12 13.62 -7.51
CA VAL A 112 -0.93 13.31 -6.71
C VAL A 112 -1.30 13.36 -5.24
N ILE A 113 -0.86 12.36 -4.48
CA ILE A 113 -0.93 12.34 -3.03
C ILE A 113 0.49 12.53 -2.51
N LEU A 114 0.75 13.65 -1.85
CA LEU A 114 1.96 13.84 -1.06
C LEU A 114 1.72 13.22 0.31
N ALA A 115 2.63 12.40 0.82
CA ALA A 115 2.45 11.76 2.12
C ALA A 115 3.73 11.81 2.94
N GLY A 116 3.59 11.66 4.26
CA GLY A 116 4.74 11.53 5.14
C GLY A 116 5.65 10.37 4.74
N PRO A 117 6.96 10.49 4.98
CA PRO A 117 7.93 9.50 4.54
C PRO A 117 7.80 8.20 5.34
N THR A 118 8.20 7.10 4.71
CA THR A 118 8.34 5.77 5.31
C THR A 118 9.70 5.20 4.95
N ASN A 119 10.32 4.45 5.85
CA ASN A 119 11.55 3.72 5.53
C ASN A 119 11.24 2.26 5.20
N ARG A 120 11.11 1.96 3.90
CA ARG A 120 10.80 0.60 3.41
C ARG A 120 11.89 -0.44 3.68
N PHE A 121 13.08 0.00 4.09
CA PHE A 121 14.20 -0.87 4.40
C PHE A 121 14.15 -1.40 5.84
N THR A 122 13.40 -0.73 6.71
CA THR A 122 13.32 -1.05 8.14
C THR A 122 11.96 -1.56 8.58
N ASN A 123 11.07 -1.88 7.63
CA ASN A 123 9.80 -2.56 7.91
C ASN A 123 10.07 -3.80 8.77
N ARG A 124 9.31 -3.96 9.86
CA ARG A 124 9.38 -5.13 10.77
C ARG A 124 8.37 -6.20 10.40
N LEU A 125 7.26 -5.82 9.78
CA LEU A 125 6.25 -6.72 9.26
C LEU A 125 5.43 -5.99 8.21
N THR A 126 5.16 -6.70 7.12
CA THR A 126 4.26 -6.26 6.06
C THR A 126 3.19 -7.32 5.90
N VAL A 127 1.91 -6.94 5.89
CA VAL A 127 0.77 -7.86 5.80
C VAL A 127 -0.18 -7.41 4.69
N MET A 128 -0.59 -8.32 3.82
CA MET A 128 -1.77 -8.15 2.97
C MET A 128 -2.93 -8.85 3.66
N ALA A 129 -3.96 -8.09 4.00
CA ALA A 129 -5.20 -8.62 4.55
C ALA A 129 -6.26 -8.67 3.44
N ARG A 130 -6.76 -9.87 3.15
CA ARG A 130 -7.79 -10.14 2.15
C ARG A 130 -9.06 -10.61 2.84
N MET A 131 -10.19 -10.02 2.45
CA MET A 131 -11.52 -10.34 2.94
C MET A 131 -12.35 -10.83 1.75
N ASP A 132 -12.74 -12.10 1.74
CA ASP A 132 -13.65 -12.64 0.72
C ASP A 132 -15.04 -12.84 1.31
N ARG A 133 -16.04 -12.29 0.63
CA ARG A 133 -17.44 -12.37 1.07
C ARG A 133 -18.03 -13.74 0.75
N PRO A 134 -18.85 -14.33 1.63
CA PRO A 134 -19.61 -15.51 1.27
C PRO A 134 -20.51 -15.27 0.04
N GLY A 135 -20.75 -16.33 -0.72
CA GLY A 135 -21.63 -16.38 -1.88
C GLY A 135 -22.22 -17.79 -2.07
N PRO A 136 -23.06 -18.01 -3.09
CA PRO A 136 -23.62 -19.34 -3.35
C PRO A 136 -22.51 -20.39 -3.51
N GLY A 137 -22.46 -21.36 -2.59
CA GLY A 137 -21.42 -22.40 -2.56
C GLY A 137 -20.01 -21.94 -2.16
N VAL A 138 -19.83 -20.67 -1.77
CA VAL A 138 -18.52 -20.09 -1.40
C VAL A 138 -18.60 -19.55 0.03
N ARG A 139 -17.73 -20.06 0.90
CA ARG A 139 -17.61 -19.60 2.29
C ARG A 139 -16.86 -18.27 2.33
N GLY A 140 -17.17 -17.44 3.32
CA GLY A 140 -16.40 -16.24 3.58
C GLY A 140 -15.04 -16.59 4.16
N THR A 141 -14.00 -15.89 3.76
CA THR A 141 -12.65 -16.12 4.29
C THR A 141 -11.97 -14.81 4.65
N PHE A 142 -11.04 -14.90 5.60
CA PHE A 142 -10.10 -13.85 5.92
C PHE A 142 -8.68 -14.40 5.84
N THR A 143 -7.86 -13.82 4.97
CA THR A 143 -6.50 -14.27 4.72
C THR A 143 -5.52 -13.14 5.01
N LEU A 144 -4.49 -13.43 5.80
CA LEU A 144 -3.36 -12.56 6.08
C LEU A 144 -2.10 -13.16 5.46
N GLU A 145 -1.51 -12.48 4.50
CA GLU A 145 -0.25 -12.86 3.87
C GLU A 145 0.86 -11.95 4.39
N GLY A 146 1.90 -12.52 5.00
CA GLY A 146 2.94 -11.80 5.71
C GLY A 146 4.31 -11.92 5.05
N LEU A 147 4.99 -10.78 4.93
CA LEU A 147 6.44 -10.69 4.75
C LEU A 147 7.06 -10.02 5.98
N GLY A 148 8.18 -10.56 6.39
CA GLY A 148 8.90 -10.19 7.59
C GLY A 148 9.83 -9.00 7.40
N PRO A 149 10.77 -8.85 8.34
CA PRO A 149 11.66 -7.72 8.41
C PRO A 149 12.43 -7.45 7.11
N GLY A 150 12.52 -6.17 6.77
CA GLY A 150 13.23 -5.71 5.60
C GLY A 150 12.49 -5.91 4.29
N TYR A 151 11.23 -6.38 4.26
CA TYR A 151 10.35 -6.45 3.07
C TYR A 151 9.23 -5.38 3.08
N ASP A 152 8.71 -5.01 1.90
CA ASP A 152 7.74 -3.93 1.70
C ASP A 152 6.43 -4.39 1.04
N VAL A 153 5.34 -3.63 1.20
CA VAL A 153 4.04 -3.94 0.54
C VAL A 153 4.18 -4.07 -0.97
N ALA A 154 5.06 -3.28 -1.58
CA ALA A 154 5.32 -3.37 -3.00
C ALA A 154 5.86 -4.76 -3.41
N ASP A 155 6.45 -5.53 -2.50
CA ASP A 155 6.96 -6.88 -2.78
C ASP A 155 5.87 -7.90 -3.00
N MET A 156 4.80 -7.86 -2.22
CA MET A 156 3.66 -8.75 -2.41
C MET A 156 2.81 -8.29 -3.60
N THR A 157 2.57 -6.98 -3.73
CA THR A 157 1.59 -6.45 -4.69
C THR A 157 2.12 -6.27 -6.12
N ARG A 158 3.43 -6.05 -6.28
CA ARG A 158 4.07 -5.78 -7.58
C ARG A 158 5.34 -6.59 -7.80
N GLY A 159 5.94 -7.10 -6.73
CA GLY A 159 7.14 -7.94 -6.78
C GLY A 159 6.85 -9.42 -6.93
N GLU A 160 5.57 -9.81 -6.81
CA GLU A 160 5.12 -11.19 -6.87
C GLU A 160 5.96 -12.09 -5.94
N LEU A 161 6.40 -11.53 -4.80
CA LEU A 161 7.06 -12.32 -3.78
C LEU A 161 5.99 -13.12 -3.04
N PRO A 162 6.11 -14.46 -2.98
CA PRO A 162 5.21 -15.25 -2.17
C PRO A 162 5.35 -14.86 -0.69
N PRO A 163 4.28 -14.95 0.11
CA PRO A 163 4.38 -14.66 1.53
C PRO A 163 5.31 -15.65 2.24
N GLN A 164 5.98 -15.20 3.30
CA GLN A 164 6.71 -16.07 4.22
C GLN A 164 5.77 -16.81 5.17
N ILE A 165 4.61 -16.23 5.45
CA ILE A 165 3.58 -16.82 6.28
C ILE A 165 2.19 -16.40 5.80
N THR A 166 1.26 -17.34 5.83
CA THR A 166 -0.16 -17.09 5.65
C THR A 166 -0.91 -17.46 6.93
N ALA A 167 -1.81 -16.60 7.39
CA ALA A 167 -2.81 -16.92 8.39
C ALA A 167 -4.20 -16.86 7.76
N GLN A 168 -5.07 -17.81 8.05
CA GLN A 168 -6.38 -17.90 7.44
C GLN A 168 -7.46 -18.23 8.47
N LEU A 169 -8.62 -17.59 8.30
CA LEU A 169 -9.90 -17.97 8.89
C LEU A 169 -10.87 -18.32 7.77
N ASP A 170 -11.56 -19.42 7.94
CA ASP A 170 -12.65 -19.86 7.07
C ASP A 170 -14.01 -19.58 7.74
N ASP A 171 -15.09 -19.72 6.97
CA ASP A 171 -16.47 -19.54 7.43
C ASP A 171 -16.76 -18.18 8.08
N VAL A 172 -16.07 -17.13 7.64
CA VAL A 172 -16.25 -15.77 8.17
C VAL A 172 -17.57 -15.16 7.68
N ASP A 173 -18.45 -14.82 8.62
CA ASP A 173 -19.65 -14.02 8.34
C ASP A 173 -19.35 -12.52 8.47
N TRP A 174 -19.12 -11.86 7.35
CA TRP A 174 -18.89 -10.41 7.30
C TRP A 174 -20.11 -9.55 7.64
N ASN A 175 -21.29 -10.14 7.90
CA ASN A 175 -22.47 -9.42 8.36
C ASN A 175 -22.59 -9.40 9.88
N ASN A 176 -22.09 -10.43 10.57
CA ASN A 176 -22.21 -10.59 12.02
C ASN A 176 -20.84 -10.74 12.66
N PHE A 177 -20.44 -9.74 13.46
CA PHE A 177 -19.13 -9.78 14.11
C PHE A 177 -19.08 -10.89 15.15
N THR A 178 -18.16 -11.82 14.95
CA THR A 178 -17.78 -12.82 15.96
C THR A 178 -16.27 -12.78 16.11
N LYS A 179 -15.79 -12.60 17.35
CA LYS A 179 -14.36 -12.61 17.61
C LYS A 179 -13.79 -14.03 17.38
N PRO A 180 -12.83 -14.22 16.47
CA PRO A 180 -12.27 -15.53 16.20
C PRO A 180 -11.52 -16.07 17.42
N ARG A 181 -11.71 -17.36 17.70
CA ARG A 181 -10.96 -18.11 18.70
C ARG A 181 -9.61 -18.49 18.14
N TRP A 182 -8.63 -18.66 19.01
CA TRP A 182 -7.26 -18.94 18.58
C TRP A 182 -7.13 -20.25 17.78
N ASN A 183 -7.92 -21.26 18.13
CA ASN A 183 -7.93 -22.57 17.46
C ASN A 183 -8.64 -22.58 16.10
N GLU A 184 -9.28 -21.48 15.69
CA GLU A 184 -9.91 -21.34 14.36
C GLU A 184 -8.90 -20.86 13.30
N TRP A 185 -7.76 -20.30 13.73
CA TRP A 185 -6.74 -19.81 12.81
C TRP A 185 -5.85 -20.92 12.29
N THR A 186 -5.70 -20.96 10.96
CA THR A 186 -4.70 -21.80 10.29
C THR A 186 -3.48 -20.95 9.93
N PHE A 187 -2.29 -21.31 10.43
CA PHE A 187 -1.03 -20.63 10.12
C PHE A 187 -0.10 -21.54 9.32
N ASN A 188 0.22 -21.14 8.08
CA ASN A 188 1.10 -21.86 7.17
C ASN A 188 2.34 -21.02 6.88
N GLY A 189 3.53 -21.51 7.23
CA GLY A 189 4.80 -20.89 6.84
C GLY A 189 5.28 -21.42 5.49
N ASP A 190 5.98 -20.58 4.73
CA ASP A 190 6.74 -21.01 3.55
C ASP A 190 7.87 -21.96 3.98
N ARG A 191 7.75 -23.22 3.60
CA ARG A 191 8.74 -24.27 3.88
C ARG A 191 9.58 -24.63 2.65
N CYS A 192 9.46 -23.88 1.56
CA CYS A 192 10.17 -24.18 0.32
C CYS A 192 11.70 -24.01 0.54
N PRO A 193 12.52 -25.06 0.32
CA PRO A 193 13.97 -24.94 0.39
C PRO A 193 14.46 -23.85 -0.58
N GLY A 194 15.26 -22.90 -0.08
CA GLY A 194 15.76 -21.77 -0.88
C GLY A 194 14.73 -20.66 -1.18
N GLY A 195 13.50 -20.77 -0.68
CA GLY A 195 12.46 -19.74 -0.86
C GLY A 195 12.87 -18.36 -0.33
N GLU A 196 13.57 -18.32 0.81
CA GLU A 196 14.10 -17.07 1.39
C GLU A 196 15.13 -16.41 0.48
N ASP A 197 16.10 -17.17 -0.02
CA ASP A 197 17.16 -16.62 -0.86
C ASP A 197 16.61 -16.13 -2.20
N ALA A 198 15.63 -16.84 -2.77
CA ALA A 198 14.93 -16.41 -3.98
C ALA A 198 14.16 -15.09 -3.74
N ARG A 199 13.46 -14.95 -2.60
CA ARG A 199 12.76 -13.70 -2.23
C ARG A 199 13.73 -12.55 -2.00
N ARG A 200 14.83 -12.79 -1.30
CA ARG A 200 15.89 -11.79 -1.07
C ARG A 200 16.48 -11.30 -2.38
N ARG A 201 16.85 -12.21 -3.29
CA ARG A 201 17.42 -11.86 -4.60
C ARG A 201 16.47 -10.99 -5.41
N ARG A 202 15.21 -11.42 -5.58
CA ARG A 202 14.18 -10.66 -6.30
C ARG A 202 13.93 -9.29 -5.68
N ARG A 203 13.97 -9.19 -4.34
CA ARG A 203 13.87 -7.89 -3.67
C ARG A 203 15.05 -6.99 -4.01
N LEU A 204 16.28 -7.49 -3.93
CA LEU A 204 17.49 -6.73 -4.25
C LEU A 204 17.49 -6.24 -5.71
N GLU A 205 17.11 -7.09 -6.66
CA GLU A 205 16.90 -6.71 -8.08
C GLU A 205 15.95 -5.52 -8.21
N ARG A 206 14.81 -5.56 -7.52
CA ARG A 206 13.82 -4.48 -7.57
C ARG A 206 14.28 -3.22 -6.86
N LEU A 207 14.96 -3.36 -5.72
CA LEU A 207 15.53 -2.20 -5.02
C LEU A 207 16.54 -1.48 -5.91
N ALA A 208 17.43 -2.22 -6.56
CA ALA A 208 18.40 -1.65 -7.50
C ALA A 208 17.69 -0.91 -8.64
N ALA A 209 16.83 -1.60 -9.39
CA ALA A 209 16.26 -1.09 -10.63
C ALA A 209 15.19 0.00 -10.44
N GLN A 210 14.45 -0.01 -9.32
CA GLN A 210 13.20 0.75 -9.19
C GLN A 210 13.15 1.69 -7.99
N THR A 211 14.02 1.47 -6.99
CA THR A 211 14.05 2.31 -5.78
C THR A 211 15.29 3.17 -5.76
N LEU A 212 16.46 2.52 -5.75
CA LEU A 212 17.74 3.21 -5.57
C LEU A 212 18.20 3.90 -6.86
N ALA A 213 17.89 3.35 -8.04
CA ALA A 213 18.13 4.06 -9.29
C ALA A 213 17.24 5.31 -9.43
N ASP A 214 15.93 5.19 -9.20
CA ASP A 214 14.98 6.31 -9.34
C ASP A 214 15.23 7.46 -8.34
N GLY A 215 15.70 7.12 -7.14
CA GLY A 215 16.10 8.11 -6.14
C GLY A 215 17.53 8.63 -6.31
N GLY A 216 18.27 8.19 -7.33
CA GLY A 216 19.64 8.64 -7.61
C GLY A 216 20.69 8.14 -6.61
N GLN A 217 20.42 7.04 -5.90
CA GLN A 217 21.32 6.46 -4.90
C GLN A 217 22.36 5.48 -5.46
N LEU A 218 22.18 4.96 -6.67
CA LEU A 218 23.15 4.09 -7.34
C LEU A 218 23.80 4.80 -8.52
N ALA A 219 25.11 4.64 -8.65
CA ALA A 219 25.86 5.01 -9.85
C ALA A 219 25.99 3.78 -10.76
N GLY A 220 25.79 3.98 -12.07
CA GLY A 220 25.93 2.92 -13.07
C GLY A 220 24.72 1.98 -13.18
N ASP A 221 24.98 0.76 -13.67
CA ASP A 221 23.97 -0.25 -13.95
C ASP A 221 23.32 -0.79 -12.65
N PRO A 222 21.99 -0.77 -12.51
CA PRO A 222 21.31 -1.16 -11.28
C PRO A 222 21.29 -2.68 -11.10
N ARG A 223 22.33 -3.21 -10.43
CA ARG A 223 22.47 -4.64 -10.12
C ARG A 223 22.12 -4.98 -8.66
N PRO A 224 21.67 -6.22 -8.37
CA PRO A 224 21.30 -6.64 -7.01
C PRO A 224 22.42 -6.46 -5.98
N GLU A 225 23.67 -6.70 -6.39
CA GLU A 225 24.85 -6.61 -5.53
C GLU A 225 25.09 -5.16 -5.09
N HIS A 226 24.80 -4.19 -5.96
CA HIS A 226 24.89 -2.77 -5.62
C HIS A 226 23.83 -2.38 -4.58
N ALA A 227 22.61 -2.90 -4.71
CA ALA A 227 21.57 -2.68 -3.70
C ALA A 227 21.94 -3.33 -2.36
N GLU A 228 22.50 -4.54 -2.38
CA GLU A 228 22.96 -5.21 -1.16
C GLU A 228 24.07 -4.42 -0.46
N ALA A 229 25.12 -4.03 -1.19
CA ALA A 229 26.21 -3.23 -0.65
C ALA A 229 25.69 -1.92 -0.04
N TRP A 230 24.83 -1.21 -0.78
CA TRP A 230 24.23 0.04 -0.32
C TRP A 230 23.43 -0.10 0.98
N LEU A 231 22.64 -1.18 1.10
CA LEU A 231 21.86 -1.48 2.31
C LEU A 231 22.76 -1.78 3.51
N ARG A 232 23.79 -2.62 3.30
CA ARG A 232 24.75 -3.03 4.35
C ARG A 232 25.56 -1.85 4.86
N GLU A 233 26.10 -1.02 3.96
CA GLU A 233 26.87 0.18 4.30
C GLU A 233 26.08 1.17 5.17
N ARG A 234 24.74 1.20 5.02
CA ARG A 234 23.85 2.09 5.77
C ARG A 234 23.20 1.44 6.99
N GLY A 235 23.58 0.20 7.31
CA GLY A 235 23.06 -0.52 8.47
C GLY A 235 21.62 -1.04 8.31
N TYR A 236 21.07 -1.07 7.09
CA TYR A 236 19.76 -1.67 6.81
C TYR A 236 19.89 -3.20 6.71
N LEU A 237 20.06 -3.83 7.86
CA LEU A 237 20.39 -5.26 7.97
C LEU A 237 19.17 -6.18 8.09
N GLN A 238 17.96 -5.63 8.19
CA GLN A 238 16.74 -6.37 8.49
C GLN A 238 16.45 -7.49 7.47
N LEU A 239 16.73 -7.23 6.18
CA LEU A 239 16.53 -8.18 5.07
C LEU A 239 17.46 -9.40 5.11
N PHE A 240 18.58 -9.31 5.83
CA PHE A 240 19.64 -10.34 5.83
C PHE A 240 19.61 -11.24 7.07
N GLY A 241 18.77 -10.92 8.06
CA GLY A 241 18.65 -11.72 9.28
C GLY A 241 17.65 -12.87 9.15
N PRO A 242 17.84 -13.99 9.88
CA PRO A 242 16.85 -15.06 9.97
C PRO A 242 15.70 -14.63 10.89
N GLN A 243 14.75 -13.86 10.36
CA GLN A 243 13.65 -13.31 11.14
C GLN A 243 12.33 -13.99 10.76
N ASP A 244 11.82 -14.85 11.64
CA ASP A 244 10.52 -15.50 11.46
C ASP A 244 9.39 -14.46 11.68
N PRO A 245 8.58 -14.12 10.66
CA PRO A 245 7.46 -13.20 10.82
C PRO A 245 6.31 -13.79 11.63
N ARG A 246 6.29 -15.11 11.87
CA ARG A 246 5.16 -15.81 12.48
C ARG A 246 4.73 -15.24 13.83
N PRO A 247 5.62 -15.04 14.82
CA PRO A 247 5.19 -14.50 16.11
C PRO A 247 4.65 -13.07 15.99
N ALA A 248 5.20 -12.27 15.07
CA ALA A 248 4.75 -10.90 14.86
C ALA A 248 3.35 -10.83 14.21
N LEU A 249 3.06 -11.72 13.26
CA LEU A 249 1.75 -11.86 12.62
C LEU A 249 0.71 -12.43 13.60
N MET A 250 1.04 -13.51 14.32
CA MET A 250 0.14 -14.14 15.29
C MET A 250 -0.36 -13.14 16.35
N ARG A 251 0.53 -12.29 16.89
CA ARG A 251 0.16 -11.25 17.86
C ARG A 251 -0.80 -10.20 17.31
N ARG A 252 -0.85 -10.02 16.00
CA ARG A 252 -1.65 -8.96 15.33
C ARG A 252 -2.91 -9.48 14.68
N ALA A 253 -2.96 -10.77 14.36
CA ALA A 253 -4.06 -11.39 13.63
C ALA A 253 -5.45 -11.04 14.20
N PRO A 254 -5.70 -11.06 15.54
CA PRO A 254 -7.00 -10.67 16.08
C PRO A 254 -7.37 -9.20 15.80
N LYS A 255 -6.43 -8.27 15.98
CA LYS A 255 -6.68 -6.84 15.72
C LYS A 255 -6.85 -6.55 14.24
N LEU A 256 -6.06 -7.20 13.38
CA LEU A 256 -6.20 -7.10 11.93
C LEU A 256 -7.57 -7.63 11.45
N PHE A 257 -8.11 -8.67 12.09
CA PHE A 257 -9.46 -9.15 11.82
C PHE A 257 -10.53 -8.13 12.23
N GLU A 258 -10.41 -7.54 13.43
CA GLU A 258 -11.32 -6.48 13.89
C GLU A 258 -11.32 -5.29 12.93
N ASP A 259 -10.14 -4.82 12.53
CA ASP A 259 -9.99 -3.71 11.58
C ASP A 259 -10.56 -4.06 10.20
N ALA A 260 -10.30 -5.28 9.71
CA ALA A 260 -10.86 -5.77 8.45
C ALA A 260 -12.39 -5.85 8.49
N PHE A 261 -12.98 -6.27 9.61
CA PHE A 261 -14.43 -6.29 9.78
C PHE A 261 -15.00 -4.87 9.73
N MET A 262 -14.38 -3.92 10.43
CA MET A 262 -14.78 -2.51 10.38
C MET A 262 -14.68 -1.95 8.96
N LEU A 263 -13.61 -2.26 8.23
CA LEU A 263 -13.42 -1.85 6.84
C LEU A 263 -14.50 -2.43 5.92
N ALA A 264 -14.80 -3.72 6.04
CA ALA A 264 -15.85 -4.39 5.29
C ALA A 264 -17.24 -3.77 5.55
N ARG A 265 -17.51 -3.38 6.80
CA ARG A 265 -18.74 -2.68 7.22
C ARG A 265 -18.78 -1.21 6.83
N ALA A 266 -17.64 -0.57 6.62
CA ALA A 266 -17.56 0.81 6.17
C ALA A 266 -17.58 0.97 4.64
N GLN A 267 -17.46 -0.13 3.88
CA GLN A 267 -17.48 -0.08 2.42
C GLN A 267 -18.77 0.53 1.85
N PRO A 268 -18.67 1.59 1.03
CA PRO A 268 -19.84 2.16 0.36
C PRO A 268 -20.48 1.19 -0.63
N ASN A 269 -19.69 0.34 -1.28
CA ASN A 269 -20.19 -0.70 -2.17
C ASN A 269 -20.65 -1.91 -1.34
N ARG A 270 -21.94 -2.02 -1.04
CA ARG A 270 -22.48 -3.17 -0.30
C ARG A 270 -22.46 -4.48 -1.06
N ASN A 271 -22.04 -4.51 -2.32
CA ASN A 271 -21.97 -5.72 -3.15
C ASN A 271 -20.53 -6.20 -3.41
N TRP A 272 -19.53 -5.70 -2.68
CA TRP A 272 -18.15 -6.17 -2.80
C TRP A 272 -18.08 -7.70 -2.62
N ARG A 273 -17.19 -8.38 -3.38
CA ARG A 273 -16.88 -9.81 -3.21
C ARG A 273 -15.52 -10.08 -2.59
N CYS A 274 -14.55 -9.22 -2.89
CA CYS A 274 -13.20 -9.35 -2.40
C CYS A 274 -12.69 -7.95 -2.06
N LEU A 275 -12.25 -7.76 -0.81
CA LEU A 275 -11.54 -6.57 -0.40
C LEU A 275 -10.11 -6.95 -0.02
N ALA A 276 -9.17 -6.03 -0.21
CA ALA A 276 -7.81 -6.20 0.26
C ALA A 276 -7.25 -4.90 0.81
N THR A 277 -6.52 -4.96 1.93
CA THR A 277 -5.76 -3.82 2.46
C THR A 277 -4.37 -4.26 2.87
N ALA A 278 -3.41 -3.36 2.70
CA ALA A 278 -2.05 -3.60 3.16
C ALA A 278 -1.79 -2.88 4.47
N PHE A 279 -1.10 -3.57 5.38
CA PHE A 279 -0.70 -3.10 6.69
C PHE A 279 0.82 -3.23 6.85
N SER A 280 1.47 -2.21 7.39
CA SER A 280 2.91 -2.24 7.67
C SER A 280 3.21 -1.83 9.10
N VAL A 281 4.24 -2.47 9.66
CA VAL A 281 4.89 -2.11 10.92
C VAL A 281 6.29 -1.63 10.57
N PHE A 282 6.63 -0.40 10.95
CA PHE A 282 7.95 0.18 10.71
C PHE A 282 8.88 0.03 11.92
N ASP A 283 10.08 0.61 11.82
CA ASP A 283 10.96 0.84 12.98
C ASP A 283 10.37 1.97 13.83
N GLU A 284 10.43 1.82 15.16
CA GLU A 284 9.55 2.52 16.14
C GLU A 284 8.06 2.08 15.97
N PRO A 285 7.18 2.14 16.98
CA PRO A 285 5.86 1.47 16.95
C PRO A 285 4.84 2.12 16.01
N ARG A 286 5.28 2.71 14.91
CA ARG A 286 4.46 3.25 13.84
C ARG A 286 3.89 2.11 13.00
N THR A 287 2.58 2.10 12.87
CA THR A 287 1.84 1.21 11.98
C THR A 287 1.04 2.02 10.98
N VAL A 288 0.81 1.47 9.79
CA VAL A 288 0.08 2.16 8.72
C VAL A 288 -0.73 1.17 7.90
N TYR A 289 -1.97 1.55 7.60
CA TYR A 289 -2.77 1.02 6.51
C TYR A 289 -2.57 1.88 5.25
N TRP A 290 -2.37 1.24 4.10
CA TRP A 290 -1.95 1.94 2.88
C TRP A 290 -3.08 2.38 1.94
N ASP A 291 -4.00 1.46 1.66
CA ASP A 291 -5.15 1.60 0.79
C ASP A 291 -6.10 0.40 1.00
N LEU A 292 -7.35 0.54 0.55
CA LEU A 292 -8.36 -0.51 0.56
C LEU A 292 -8.86 -0.74 -0.85
N VAL A 293 -8.63 -1.93 -1.38
CA VAL A 293 -8.91 -2.28 -2.77
C VAL A 293 -10.14 -3.16 -2.83
N ASP A 294 -11.09 -2.79 -3.68
CA ASP A 294 -12.16 -3.70 -4.13
C ASP A 294 -11.63 -4.55 -5.30
N GLY A 295 -11.37 -5.83 -5.01
CA GLY A 295 -10.78 -6.80 -5.93
C GLY A 295 -11.62 -7.03 -7.18
N GLU A 296 -12.95 -6.90 -7.11
CA GLU A 296 -13.77 -6.96 -8.31
C GLU A 296 -13.40 -5.84 -9.28
N ARG A 297 -13.13 -4.62 -8.80
CA ARG A 297 -12.85 -3.49 -9.68
C ARG A 297 -11.41 -3.47 -10.20
N LYS A 298 -10.45 -3.90 -9.38
CA LYS A 298 -9.04 -3.91 -9.77
C LYS A 298 -8.69 -5.09 -10.69
N TYR A 299 -9.32 -6.25 -10.51
CA TYR A 299 -9.06 -7.43 -11.33
C TYR A 299 -10.09 -7.65 -12.45
N ALA A 300 -11.32 -7.13 -12.36
CA ALA A 300 -12.26 -7.20 -13.50
C ALA A 300 -11.86 -6.27 -14.66
N ALA A 301 -11.04 -5.23 -14.44
CA ALA A 301 -10.45 -4.45 -15.54
C ALA A 301 -9.42 -5.25 -16.35
N ALA A 302 -8.83 -6.31 -15.78
CA ALA A 302 -7.96 -7.25 -16.49
C ALA A 302 -8.73 -8.37 -17.21
N ALA A 303 -10.02 -8.57 -16.87
CA ALA A 303 -10.85 -9.66 -17.38
C ALA A 303 -11.52 -9.47 -18.77
N PRO A 304 -11.68 -8.29 -19.40
CA PRO A 304 -12.43 -8.23 -20.66
C PRO A 304 -11.59 -8.50 -21.93
N ALA A 305 -10.26 -8.63 -21.82
CA ALA A 305 -9.40 -8.91 -22.97
C ALA A 305 -9.25 -10.41 -23.25
N ALA A 306 -9.14 -11.24 -22.21
CA ALA A 306 -8.95 -12.69 -22.37
C ALA A 306 -10.22 -13.43 -22.83
N ALA A 307 -11.40 -12.91 -22.48
CA ALA A 307 -12.68 -13.51 -22.87
C ALA A 307 -13.07 -13.22 -24.34
N ARG A 308 -12.58 -12.13 -24.94
CA ARG A 308 -12.79 -11.83 -26.37
C ARG A 308 -11.90 -12.69 -27.27
N ALA A 309 -10.63 -12.88 -26.90
CA ALA A 309 -9.70 -13.72 -27.67
C ALA A 309 -10.13 -15.20 -27.76
N LYS A 310 -10.82 -15.73 -26.74
CA LYS A 310 -11.39 -17.10 -26.78
C LYS A 310 -12.68 -17.23 -27.58
N LYS A 311 -13.40 -16.13 -27.86
CA LYS A 311 -14.61 -16.11 -28.69
C LYS A 311 -14.33 -15.86 -30.17
N GLU A 312 -13.16 -15.32 -30.50
CA GLU A 312 -12.71 -15.11 -31.89
C GLU A 312 -11.86 -16.28 -32.42
N ALA A 313 -11.47 -17.21 -31.55
CA ALA A 313 -10.70 -18.42 -31.89
C ALA A 313 -11.51 -19.73 -31.80
N ALA A 314 -12.83 -19.63 -31.60
CA ALA A 314 -13.78 -20.75 -31.57
C ALA A 314 -14.89 -20.49 -32.60
#